data_AF-A0A1M5RJM1-F1
#
_entry.id   AF-A0A1M5RJM1-F1
#
_cell.length_a   1.000
_cell.length_b   1.000
_cell.length_c   1.000
_cell.angle_alpha   90.00
_cell.angle_beta   90.00
_cell.angle_gamma   90.00
#
_symmetry.space_group_name_H-M   'P 1'
#
loop_
_entity.id
_entity.type
_entity.pdbx_description
1 polymer ?
#
loop_
_entity_poly.entity_id
_entity_poly.type
_entity_poly.pdbx_seq_one_letter_code
_entity_poly.pdbx_strand_id
1 'polypeptide(L)'
;MRNGTLGSITGRDQFIIAEALATALVALEQLPTTRQPTRNIADMKMLLNSLYPPPDVSIHLTTARWRFLPNLRPLVREKFKRAHGGADVHGLET
;
A
#
# COMPACT_ATOMS: atom_id res chain seq x y z
N MET A 1 -6.45 -40.04 1.83
CA MET A 1 -5.83 -38.82 1.27
C MET A 1 -6.95 -37.80 1.09
N ARG A 2 -7.03 -36.76 1.92
CA ARG A 2 -8.05 -35.72 1.75
C ARG A 2 -7.58 -34.79 0.63
N ASN A 3 -8.16 -34.96 -0.55
CA ASN A 3 -8.04 -34.01 -1.64
C ASN A 3 -8.86 -32.77 -1.23
N GLY A 4 -8.27 -31.94 -0.38
CA GLY A 4 -8.84 -30.65 -0.02
C GLY A 4 -8.84 -29.83 -1.30
N THR A 5 -9.99 -29.76 -1.97
CA THR A 5 -10.21 -28.79 -3.03
C THR A 5 -9.98 -27.43 -2.42
N LEU A 6 -8.79 -26.87 -2.64
CA LEU A 6 -8.54 -25.45 -2.41
C LEU A 6 -9.68 -24.75 -3.15
N GLY A 7 -10.59 -24.11 -2.41
CA GLY A 7 -11.75 -23.46 -2.99
C GLY A 7 -11.29 -22.58 -4.16
N SER A 8 -12.09 -22.53 -5.23
CA SER A 8 -11.76 -21.69 -6.38
C SER A 8 -11.42 -20.27 -5.89
N ILE A 9 -10.27 -19.75 -6.32
CA ILE A 9 -9.85 -18.39 -5.98
C ILE A 9 -10.92 -17.44 -6.55
N THR A 10 -11.69 -16.82 -5.65
CA THR A 10 -12.70 -15.83 -6.02
C THR A 10 -12.02 -14.49 -6.32
N GLY A 11 -12.74 -13.55 -6.94
CA GLY A 11 -12.22 -12.18 -7.13
C GLY A 11 -11.81 -11.49 -5.81
N ARG A 12 -12.43 -11.88 -4.68
CA ARG A 12 -12.03 -11.40 -3.34
C ARG A 12 -10.66 -11.94 -2.93
N ASP A 13 -10.38 -13.20 -3.23
CA ASP A 13 -9.08 -13.81 -2.90
C ASP A 13 -7.97 -13.20 -3.75
N GLN A 14 -8.22 -12.95 -5.05
CA GLN A 14 -7.29 -12.22 -5.92
C GLN A 14 -6.98 -10.83 -5.39
N PHE A 15 -8.01 -10.09 -4.94
CA PHE A 15 -7.84 -8.76 -4.35
C PHE A 15 -6.96 -8.81 -3.10
N ILE A 16 -7.22 -9.74 -2.18
CA ILE A 16 -6.44 -9.89 -0.93
C ILE A 16 -4.98 -10.23 -1.24
N ILE A 17 -4.74 -11.14 -2.19
CA ILE A 17 -3.38 -11.52 -2.61
C ILE A 17 -2.66 -10.34 -3.24
N ALA A 18 -3.32 -9.57 -4.10
CA ALA A 18 -2.73 -8.38 -4.71
C ALA A 18 -2.37 -7.30 -3.69
N GLU A 19 -3.25 -7.04 -2.71
CA GLU A 19 -2.98 -6.10 -1.61
C GLU A 19 -1.78 -6.54 -0.76
N ALA A 20 -1.67 -7.84 -0.47
CA ALA A 20 -0.54 -8.40 0.27
C ALA A 20 0.78 -8.29 -0.51
N LEU A 21 0.77 -8.64 -1.81
CA LEU A 21 1.92 -8.51 -2.69
C LEU A 21 2.38 -7.06 -2.82
N ALA A 22 1.45 -6.13 -3.05
CA ALA A 22 1.75 -4.71 -3.16
C ALA A 22 2.36 -4.15 -1.87
N THR A 23 1.80 -4.53 -0.71
CA THR A 23 2.33 -4.12 0.60
C THR A 23 3.75 -4.63 0.82
N ALA A 24 4.00 -5.90 0.53
CA ALA A 24 5.32 -6.49 0.69
C ALA A 24 6.35 -5.89 -0.28
N LEU A 25 5.97 -5.63 -1.55
CA LEU A 25 6.83 -4.94 -2.51
C LEU A 25 7.25 -3.54 -2.02
N VAL A 26 6.30 -2.75 -1.51
CA VAL A 26 6.57 -1.42 -0.96
C VAL A 26 7.51 -1.50 0.25
N ALA A 27 7.32 -2.50 1.12
CA ALA A 27 8.20 -2.71 2.28
C ALA A 27 9.63 -3.10 1.85
N LEU A 28 9.76 -3.98 0.86
CA LEU A 28 11.05 -4.41 0.32
C LEU A 28 11.80 -3.25 -0.37
N GLU A 29 11.09 -2.32 -1.02
CA GLU A 29 11.67 -1.09 -1.59
C GLU A 29 12.33 -0.20 -0.51
N GLN A 30 11.92 -0.29 0.77
CA GLN A 30 12.52 0.50 1.87
C GLN A 30 13.81 -0.12 2.43
N LEU A 31 14.14 -1.37 2.08
CA LEU A 31 15.37 -2.00 2.55
C LEU A 31 16.59 -1.39 1.86
N PRO A 32 17.76 -1.32 2.55
CA PRO A 32 19.03 -1.03 1.89
C PRO A 32 19.24 -1.96 0.69
N THR A 33 19.78 -1.43 -0.42
CA THR A 33 19.94 -2.17 -1.68
C THR A 33 20.69 -3.50 -1.51
N THR A 34 21.67 -3.56 -0.60
CA THR A 34 22.43 -4.78 -0.27
C THR A 34 21.60 -5.89 0.40
N ARG A 35 20.43 -5.54 0.95
CA ARG A 35 19.51 -6.46 1.62
C ARG A 35 18.24 -6.73 0.83
N GLN A 36 18.09 -6.13 -0.35
CA GLN A 36 16.91 -6.35 -1.18
C GLN A 36 16.97 -7.73 -1.84
N PRO A 37 15.94 -8.59 -1.65
CA PRO A 37 15.86 -9.88 -2.32
C PRO A 37 15.38 -9.68 -3.77
N THR A 38 16.27 -9.22 -4.65
CA THR A 38 15.97 -8.78 -6.02
C THR A 38 15.17 -9.82 -6.82
N ARG A 39 15.51 -11.10 -6.71
CA ARG A 39 14.78 -12.19 -7.35
C ARG A 39 13.33 -12.30 -6.84
N ASN A 40 13.14 -12.33 -5.52
CA ASN A 40 11.80 -12.38 -4.92
C ASN A 40 10.96 -11.16 -5.30
N ILE A 41 11.56 -9.97 -5.35
CA ILE A 41 10.88 -8.75 -5.81
C ILE A 41 10.41 -8.90 -7.26
N ALA A 42 11.26 -9.43 -8.15
CA ALA A 42 10.89 -9.65 -9.55
C ALA A 42 9.74 -10.67 -9.68
N ASP A 43 9.84 -11.80 -8.97
CA ASP A 43 8.82 -12.85 -8.97
C ASP A 43 7.47 -12.30 -8.43
N MET A 44 7.50 -11.51 -7.35
CA MET A 44 6.31 -10.88 -6.78
C MET A 44 5.68 -9.84 -7.72
N LYS A 45 6.48 -9.08 -8.47
CA LYS A 45 5.96 -8.17 -9.51
C LYS A 45 5.30 -8.95 -10.64
N MET A 46 5.89 -10.06 -11.07
CA MET A 46 5.32 -10.93 -12.09
C MET A 46 3.99 -11.54 -11.62
N LEU A 47 3.92 -12.00 -10.37
CA LEU A 47 2.68 -12.50 -9.76
C LEU A 47 1.60 -11.41 -9.67
N LEU A 48 1.95 -10.18 -9.29
CA LEU A 48 0.98 -9.10 -9.22
C LEU A 48 0.43 -8.74 -10.62
N ASN A 49 1.29 -8.72 -11.63
CA ASN A 49 0.91 -8.48 -13.02
C ASN A 49 0.09 -9.63 -13.65
N SER A 50 0.14 -10.85 -13.10
CA SER A 50 -0.71 -11.95 -13.57
C SER A 50 -2.11 -11.92 -12.96
N LEU A 51 -2.28 -11.25 -11.81
CA LEU A 51 -3.58 -11.08 -11.15
C LEU A 51 -4.39 -9.92 -11.72
N TYR A 52 -3.73 -8.86 -12.16
CA TYR A 52 -4.39 -7.61 -12.57
C TYR A 52 -3.70 -6.96 -13.77
N PRO A 53 -4.46 -6.24 -14.63
CA PRO A 53 -3.87 -5.42 -15.67
C PRO A 53 -3.06 -4.24 -15.08
N PRO A 54 -2.12 -3.65 -15.84
CA PRO A 54 -1.23 -2.61 -15.31
C PRO A 54 -1.90 -1.41 -14.60
N PRO A 55 -3.06 -0.88 -15.07
CA PRO A 55 -3.77 0.19 -14.35
C PRO A 55 -4.16 -0.21 -12.93
N ASP A 56 -4.64 -1.43 -12.74
CA ASP A 56 -5.13 -1.95 -11.45
C ASP A 56 -3.97 -2.32 -10.53
N VAL A 57 -2.87 -2.85 -11.08
CA VAL A 57 -1.60 -3.04 -10.35
C VAL A 57 -1.12 -1.72 -9.74
N SER A 58 -1.23 -0.62 -10.49
CA SER A 58 -0.85 0.71 -10.01
C SER A 58 -1.72 1.18 -8.82
N ILE A 59 -3.01 0.83 -8.81
CA ILE A 59 -3.93 1.14 -7.71
C ILE A 59 -3.49 0.41 -6.44
N HIS A 60 -3.21 -0.89 -6.52
CA HIS A 60 -2.74 -1.68 -5.38
C HIS A 60 -1.41 -1.14 -4.82
N LEU A 61 -0.44 -0.84 -5.68
CA LEU A 61 0.85 -0.26 -5.25
C LEU A 61 0.69 1.13 -4.64
N THR A 62 -0.15 1.99 -5.22
CA THR A 62 -0.43 3.33 -4.68
C THR A 62 -1.09 3.25 -3.31
N THR A 63 -2.08 2.38 -3.17
CA THR A 63 -2.78 2.11 -1.92
C THR A 63 -1.82 1.59 -0.84
N ALA A 64 -0.97 0.63 -1.19
CA ALA A 64 0.06 0.10 -0.31
C ALA A 64 1.03 1.19 0.15
N ARG A 65 1.51 2.06 -0.76
CA ARG A 65 2.38 3.19 -0.41
C ARG A 65 1.73 4.15 0.57
N TRP A 66 0.45 4.49 0.36
CA TRP A 66 -0.26 5.39 1.28
C TRP A 66 -0.44 4.79 2.68
N ARG A 67 -0.61 3.47 2.79
CA ARG A 67 -0.70 2.77 4.08
C ARG A 67 0.65 2.65 4.77
N PHE A 68 1.70 2.30 4.01
CA PHE A 68 3.03 2.00 4.54
C PHE A 68 3.87 3.26 4.83
N LEU A 69 3.65 4.33 4.06
CA LEU A 69 4.41 5.59 4.15
C LEU A 69 3.44 6.76 4.42
N PRO A 70 2.85 6.85 5.62
CA PRO A 70 1.83 7.86 5.94
C PRO A 70 2.33 9.31 5.84
N ASN A 71 3.66 9.50 5.85
CA ASN A 71 4.33 10.80 5.69
C ASN A 71 4.47 11.24 4.22
N LEU A 72 4.31 10.33 3.26
CA LEU A 72 4.29 10.62 1.82
C LEU A 72 2.88 10.89 1.28
N ARG A 73 1.86 10.87 2.15
CA ARG A 73 0.53 11.34 1.78
C ARG A 73 0.68 12.78 1.28
N PRO A 74 0.08 13.16 0.13
CA PRO A 74 -0.10 14.57 -0.19
C PRO A 74 -0.71 15.20 1.05
N LEU A 75 -0.02 16.20 1.61
CA LEU A 75 -0.42 16.87 2.83
C LEU A 75 -1.71 17.67 2.60
N VAL A 76 -2.83 16.99 2.38
CA VAL A 76 -4.16 17.61 2.36
C VAL A 76 -4.45 18.22 3.75
N ARG A 77 -3.84 17.66 4.81
CA ARG A 77 -3.97 18.18 6.19
C ARG A 77 -3.16 19.45 6.44
N GLU A 78 -1.96 19.60 5.86
CA GLU A 78 -1.15 20.81 6.02
C GLU A 78 -1.74 21.98 5.22
N LYS A 79 -2.24 21.69 4.01
CA LYS A 79 -2.95 22.70 3.20
C LYS A 79 -4.27 23.11 3.84
N PHE A 80 -5.00 22.20 4.48
CA PHE A 80 -6.23 22.55 5.22
C PHE A 80 -5.94 23.44 6.44
N LYS A 81 -4.93 23.12 7.25
CA LYS A 81 -4.52 23.99 8.38
C LYS A 81 -4.06 25.38 7.92
N ARG A 82 -3.32 25.46 6.79
CA ARG A 82 -2.83 26.72 6.23
C ARG A 82 -3.93 27.52 5.52
N ALA A 83 -4.96 26.85 4.99
CA ALA A 83 -6.11 27.49 4.33
C ALA A 83 -7.22 27.92 5.31
N HIS A 84 -7.32 27.30 6.49
CA HIS A 84 -8.41 27.56 7.43
C HIS A 84 -8.00 28.15 8.78
N GLY A 85 -6.72 28.50 8.98
CA GLY A 85 -6.24 29.22 10.17
C GLY A 85 -6.30 28.38 11.44
N GLY A 86 -5.15 28.14 12.06
CA GLY A 86 -5.14 27.64 13.44
C GLY A 86 -5.78 28.69 14.34
N ALA A 87 -7.01 28.46 14.77
CA ALA A 87 -7.57 29.21 15.88
C ALA A 87 -6.85 28.73 17.15
N ASP A 88 -5.86 29.52 17.57
CA ASP A 88 -5.25 29.38 18.89
C ASP A 88 -6.33 29.67 19.94
N VAL A 89 -6.85 28.62 20.56
CA VAL A 89 -7.64 28.75 21.79
C VAL A 89 -6.70 29.00 22.95
N HIS A 90 -6.25 30.25 23.08
CA HIS A 90 -5.64 30.76 24.29
C HIS A 90 -6.32 32.07 24.67
N GLY A 91 -6.92 32.07 25.86
CA GLY A 91 -7.41 33.27 26.53
C GLY A 91 -8.93 33.37 26.54
N LEU A 92 -9.54 32.86 27.61
CA LEU A 92 -10.61 33.52 28.38
C LEU A 92 -10.81 32.71 29.66
N GLU A 93 -9.79 32.74 30.53
CA GLU A 93 -10.06 32.75 31.97
C GLU A 93 -10.15 34.22 32.37
N THR A 94 -11.37 34.70 32.63
CA THR A 94 -11.75 35.63 33.70
C THR A 94 -13.26 35.54 33.88
#